data_AF-A0A7G8E5R1-F1
#
_entry.id   AF-A0A7G8E5R1-F1
#
_cell.length_a   1.000
_cell.length_b   1.000
_cell.length_c   1.000
_cell.angle_alpha   90.00
_cell.angle_beta   90.00
_cell.angle_gamma   90.00
#
_symmetry.space_group_name_H-M   'P 1'
#
loop_
_entity.id
_entity.type
_entity.pdbx_description
1 polymer ?
#
loop_
_entity_poly.entity_id
_entity_poly.type
_entity_poly.pdbx_seq_one_letter_code
_entity_poly.pdbx_strand_id
1 'polypeptide(L)'
;MVDSSLPRAVFLDALSLGPVELAPIEQWCALTAWPSTANDERLERLCDAEIAITNKIPLDGELLRQLPKLRLICVAATGTDQIDHAACQELGIRVHNAGRYSRASVVQITWALILELCCAMDQRRRDLAAGS
;
A
#
# COMPACT_ATOMS: atom_id res chain seq x y z
N MET A 1 17.78 28.07 13.21
CA MET A 1 18.02 26.77 13.83
C MET A 1 16.71 26.00 13.74
N VAL A 2 16.49 25.31 12.62
CA VAL A 2 15.27 24.51 12.41
C VAL A 2 15.66 23.08 12.76
N ASP A 3 15.08 22.57 13.84
CA ASP A 3 15.18 21.18 14.25
C ASP A 3 14.49 20.33 13.18
N SER A 4 15.24 19.87 12.18
CA SER A 4 14.69 19.14 11.03
C SER A 4 14.76 17.65 11.28
N SER A 5 14.04 17.17 12.28
CA SER A 5 13.76 15.74 12.41
C SER A 5 12.84 15.31 11.25
N LEU A 6 13.17 14.19 10.61
CA LEU A 6 12.36 13.63 9.53
C LEU A 6 10.95 13.28 10.06
N PRO A 7 9.87 13.52 9.28
CA PRO A 7 8.53 13.18 9.71
C PRO A 7 8.40 11.68 9.95
N ARG A 8 7.66 11.29 11.00
CA ARG A 8 7.45 9.86 11.30
C ARG A 8 6.43 9.26 10.35
N ALA A 9 6.87 8.25 9.60
CA ALA A 9 6.02 7.49 8.69
C ALA A 9 5.84 6.06 9.18
N VAL A 10 4.63 5.52 9.09
CA VAL A 10 4.32 4.15 9.49
C VAL A 10 3.63 3.43 8.35
N PHE A 11 4.18 2.29 7.95
CA PHE A 11 3.59 1.40 6.96
C PHE A 11 2.94 0.21 7.66
N LEU A 12 1.63 0.05 7.52
CA LEU A 12 0.84 -0.93 8.26
C LEU A 12 0.88 -2.35 7.65
N ASP A 13 1.13 -2.49 6.36
CA ASP A 13 1.04 -3.78 5.65
C ASP A 13 2.09 -3.92 4.54
N ALA A 14 3.36 -3.69 4.89
CA ALA A 14 4.48 -3.71 3.95
C ALA A 14 4.67 -5.06 3.24
N LEU A 15 4.28 -6.18 3.86
CA LEU A 15 4.36 -7.51 3.23
C LEU A 15 3.52 -7.59 1.94
N SER A 16 2.45 -6.79 1.85
CA SER A 16 1.53 -6.79 0.71
C SER A 16 2.16 -6.28 -0.59
N LEU A 17 3.28 -5.55 -0.52
CA LEU A 17 4.01 -5.07 -1.70
C LEU A 17 4.93 -6.13 -2.32
N GLY A 18 5.23 -7.22 -1.61
CA GLY A 18 6.25 -8.18 -2.04
C GLY A 18 7.67 -7.62 -1.90
N PRO A 19 8.64 -8.14 -2.68
CA PRO A 19 10.05 -7.75 -2.57
C PRO A 19 10.28 -6.36 -3.17
N VAL A 20 10.05 -5.32 -2.38
CA VAL A 20 10.27 -3.91 -2.74
C VAL A 20 11.23 -3.30 -1.73
N GLU A 21 12.27 -2.62 -2.22
CA GLU A 21 13.17 -1.85 -1.37
C GLU A 21 12.50 -0.53 -0.95
N LEU A 22 12.37 -0.32 0.37
CA LEU A 22 11.81 0.91 0.94
C LEU A 22 12.89 1.96 1.25
N ALA A 23 14.18 1.62 1.17
CA ALA A 23 15.30 2.53 1.43
C ALA A 23 15.18 3.92 0.74
N PRO A 24 14.66 4.05 -0.50
CA PRO A 24 14.49 5.36 -1.13
C PRO A 24 13.49 6.29 -0.42
N ILE A 25 12.57 5.80 0.41
CA ILE A 25 11.62 6.66 1.15
C ILE A 25 12.20 7.14 2.48
N GLU A 26 13.16 6.40 3.06
CA GLU A 26 13.78 6.70 4.35
C GLU A 26 14.58 8.01 4.35
N GLN A 27 14.99 8.49 3.17
CA GLN A 27 15.61 9.81 3.02
C GLN A 27 14.64 10.99 3.27
N TRP A 28 13.32 10.75 3.19
CA TRP A 28 12.28 11.77 3.32
C TRP A 28 11.46 11.64 4.62
N CYS A 29 11.52 10.49 5.29
CA CYS A 29 10.77 10.22 6.51
C CYS A 29 11.47 9.17 7.39
N ALA A 30 11.26 9.24 8.70
CA ALA A 30 11.62 8.17 9.62
C ALA A 30 10.57 7.05 9.51
N LEU A 31 10.83 6.06 8.65
CA LEU A 31 9.89 4.98 8.34
C LEU A 31 9.94 3.86 9.39
N THR A 32 8.77 3.40 9.84
CA THR A 32 8.58 2.12 10.53
C THR A 32 7.62 1.25 9.71
N ALA A 33 8.10 0.09 9.23
CA ALA A 33 7.31 -0.79 8.39
C ALA A 33 6.92 -2.07 9.12
N TRP A 34 5.62 -2.33 9.20
CA TRP A 34 5.05 -3.55 9.75
C TRP A 34 4.67 -4.52 8.63
N PRO A 35 4.95 -5.82 8.76
CA PRO A 35 4.56 -6.81 7.76
C PRO A 35 3.03 -6.82 7.53
N SER A 36 2.27 -6.80 8.61
CA SER A 36 0.80 -6.71 8.63
C SER A 36 0.37 -6.11 9.98
N THR A 37 -0.80 -5.48 10.02
CA THR A 37 -1.37 -4.84 11.21
C THR A 37 -2.80 -5.31 11.42
N ALA A 38 -3.12 -5.80 12.61
CA ALA A 38 -4.49 -6.11 13.00
C ALA A 38 -5.28 -4.84 13.34
N ASN A 39 -6.60 -4.90 13.32
CA ASN A 39 -7.46 -3.72 13.47
C ASN A 39 -7.31 -3.03 14.84
N ASP A 40 -7.02 -3.78 15.89
CA ASP A 40 -6.77 -3.33 17.25
C ASP A 40 -5.39 -2.69 17.45
N GLU A 41 -4.40 -3.08 16.65
CA GLU A 41 -3.03 -2.54 16.71
C GLU A 41 -2.86 -1.21 15.95
N ARG A 42 -3.83 -0.84 15.09
CA ARG A 42 -3.75 0.35 14.22
C ARG A 42 -3.48 1.63 15.00
N LEU A 43 -4.18 1.81 16.13
CA LEU A 43 -4.08 3.02 16.93
C LEU A 43 -2.69 3.14 17.57
N GLU A 44 -2.22 2.07 18.21
CA GLU A 44 -0.91 2.04 18.86
C GLU A 44 0.22 2.31 17.86
N ARG A 45 0.14 1.70 16.66
CA ARG A 45 1.17 1.86 15.64
C ARG A 45 1.17 3.24 15.00
N LEU A 46 0.03 3.93 14.95
CA LEU A 46 -0.12 5.24 14.31
C LEU A 46 -0.09 6.43 15.28
N CYS A 47 -0.14 6.22 16.59
CA CYS A 47 -0.37 7.29 17.59
C CYS A 47 0.57 8.50 17.45
N ASP A 48 1.83 8.25 17.07
CA ASP A 48 2.87 9.25 16.88
C ASP A 48 3.24 9.50 15.40
N ALA A 49 2.50 8.92 14.47
CA ALA A 49 2.77 9.04 13.04
C ALA A 49 2.23 10.35 12.47
N GLU A 50 3.03 10.99 11.62
CA GLU A 50 2.59 12.12 10.79
C GLU A 50 2.14 11.65 9.41
N ILE A 51 2.67 10.50 8.96
CA ILE A 51 2.39 9.88 7.67
C ILE A 51 1.98 8.42 7.90
N ALA A 52 0.80 8.03 7.41
CA ALA A 52 0.38 6.64 7.36
C ALA A 52 0.53 6.10 5.94
N ILE A 53 1.07 4.89 5.79
CA ILE A 53 1.17 4.17 4.53
C ILE A 53 0.38 2.87 4.68
N THR A 54 -0.53 2.59 3.75
CA THR A 54 -1.39 1.40 3.77
C THR A 54 -1.71 0.92 2.36
N ASN A 55 -1.79 -0.39 2.14
CA ASN A 55 -2.33 -0.98 0.92
C ASN A 55 -3.80 -1.36 1.11
N LYS A 56 -4.13 -2.09 2.18
CA LYS A 56 -5.47 -2.66 2.44
C LYS A 56 -6.00 -2.41 3.84
N ILE A 57 -5.16 -2.02 4.80
CA ILE A 57 -5.60 -1.79 6.18
C ILE A 57 -6.56 -0.59 6.22
N PRO A 58 -7.81 -0.78 6.69
CA PRO A 58 -8.79 0.30 6.75
C PRO A 58 -8.41 1.38 7.76
N LEU A 59 -8.68 2.63 7.42
CA LEU A 59 -8.53 3.78 8.31
C LEU A 59 -9.90 4.48 8.43
N ASP A 60 -10.66 4.07 9.44
CA ASP A 60 -12.00 4.59 9.75
C ASP A 60 -11.93 5.93 10.50
N GLY A 61 -13.03 6.69 10.47
CA GLY A 61 -13.10 8.00 11.11
C GLY A 61 -12.90 7.98 12.62
N GLU A 62 -13.28 6.91 13.31
CA GLU A 62 -13.05 6.78 14.77
C GLU A 62 -11.56 6.67 15.10
N LEU A 63 -10.80 5.90 14.31
CA LEU A 63 -9.36 5.83 14.39
C LEU A 63 -8.72 7.17 14.04
N LEU A 64 -9.11 7.79 12.92
CA LEU A 64 -8.48 9.03 12.43
C LEU A 64 -8.59 10.19 13.43
N ARG A 65 -9.72 10.30 14.13
CA ARG A 65 -9.92 11.33 15.18
C ARG A 65 -9.00 11.16 16.39
N GLN A 66 -8.47 9.96 16.62
CA GLN A 66 -7.53 9.66 17.70
C GLN A 66 -6.07 9.88 17.29
N LEU A 67 -5.80 10.32 16.06
CA LEU A 67 -4.46 10.51 15.51
C LEU A 67 -4.19 12.00 15.24
N PRO A 68 -3.97 12.83 16.28
CA PRO A 68 -3.88 14.29 16.14
C PRO A 68 -2.65 14.77 15.35
N LYS A 69 -1.63 13.91 15.20
CA LYS A 69 -0.42 14.21 14.45
C LYS A 69 -0.50 13.82 12.98
N LEU A 70 -1.48 12.99 12.59
CA LEU A 70 -1.56 12.45 11.24
C LEU A 70 -1.95 13.57 10.26
N ARG A 71 -1.18 13.71 9.19
CA ARG A 71 -1.33 14.80 8.19
C ARG A 71 -1.48 14.27 6.78
N LEU A 72 -1.01 13.05 6.55
CA LEU A 72 -0.92 12.44 5.24
C LEU A 72 -1.16 10.93 5.32
N ILE A 73 -2.01 10.43 4.41
CA ILE A 73 -2.23 9.01 4.16
C ILE A 73 -1.77 8.72 2.73
N CYS A 74 -0.82 7.81 2.59
CA CYS A 74 -0.32 7.29 1.33
C CYS A 74 -0.87 5.88 1.11
N VAL A 75 -1.73 5.72 0.12
CA VAL A 75 -2.30 4.44 -0.25
C VAL A 75 -1.44 3.78 -1.32
N ALA A 76 -0.82 2.65 -0.98
CA ALA A 76 0.01 1.83 -1.86
C ALA A 76 -0.84 0.96 -2.82
N ALA A 77 -2.00 1.48 -3.25
CA ALA A 77 -2.95 0.86 -4.15
C ALA A 77 -3.55 1.90 -5.10
N THR A 78 -4.34 1.44 -6.07
CA THR A 78 -5.12 2.32 -6.96
C THR A 78 -6.43 2.78 -6.31
N GLY A 79 -7.14 1.89 -5.61
CA GLY A 79 -8.34 2.22 -4.84
C GLY A 79 -8.02 2.76 -3.44
N THR A 80 -8.92 3.57 -2.89
CA THR A 80 -8.81 4.18 -1.56
C THR A 80 -10.10 4.03 -0.74
N ASP A 81 -10.91 3.02 -1.06
CA ASP A 81 -12.26 2.82 -0.50
C ASP A 81 -12.22 2.47 1.00
N GLN A 82 -11.09 1.95 1.46
CA GLN A 82 -10.81 1.60 2.85
C GLN A 82 -10.49 2.81 3.74
N ILE A 83 -10.45 4.02 3.18
CA ILE A 83 -10.15 5.26 3.88
C ILE A 83 -11.44 6.07 4.04
N ASP A 84 -11.72 6.54 5.26
CA ASP A 84 -12.81 7.48 5.50
C ASP A 84 -12.42 8.89 5.02
N HIS A 85 -12.73 9.18 3.75
CA HIS A 85 -12.41 10.47 3.11
C HIS A 85 -13.15 11.64 3.76
N ALA A 86 -14.35 11.43 4.31
CA ALA A 86 -15.11 12.48 4.98
C ALA A 86 -14.39 12.90 6.26
N ALA A 87 -14.00 11.92 7.10
CA ALA A 87 -13.21 12.19 8.29
C ALA A 87 -11.84 12.80 7.95
N CYS A 88 -11.18 12.35 6.87
CA CYS A 88 -9.93 12.96 6.42
C CYS A 88 -10.10 14.45 6.06
N GLN A 89 -11.18 14.81 5.36
CA GLN A 89 -11.46 16.20 5.02
C GLN A 89 -11.75 17.06 6.26
N GLU A 90 -12.55 16.54 7.19
CA GLU A 90 -12.84 17.22 8.47
C GLU A 90 -11.59 17.49 9.30
N LEU A 91 -10.65 16.52 9.33
CA LEU A 91 -9.42 16.58 10.11
C LEU A 91 -8.24 17.24 9.37
N GLY A 92 -8.42 17.62 8.09
CA GLY A 92 -7.36 18.21 7.27
C GLY A 92 -6.24 17.23 6.87
N ILE A 93 -6.54 15.93 6.87
CA ILE A 93 -5.63 14.86 6.47
C ILE A 93 -5.65 14.72 4.95
N ARG A 94 -4.49 14.83 4.31
CA ARG A 94 -4.37 14.62 2.85
C ARG A 94 -4.29 13.13 2.53
N VAL A 95 -4.95 12.71 1.46
CA VAL A 95 -4.91 11.31 0.97
C VAL A 95 -4.33 11.29 -0.44
N HIS A 96 -3.29 10.49 -0.66
CA HIS A 96 -2.68 10.25 -1.97
C HIS A 96 -2.58 8.76 -2.24
N ASN A 97 -2.80 8.34 -3.49
CA ASN A 97 -2.70 6.95 -3.90
C ASN A 97 -1.62 6.74 -4.97
N ALA A 98 -1.08 5.54 -5.05
CA ALA A 98 -0.08 5.16 -6.03
C ALA A 98 -0.71 4.84 -7.42
N GLY A 99 -1.69 5.61 -7.89
CA GLY A 99 -2.56 5.27 -9.02
C GLY A 99 -1.91 5.03 -10.40
N ARG A 100 -0.57 5.10 -10.55
CA ARG A 100 0.15 4.92 -11.82
C ARG A 100 1.16 3.75 -11.87
N TYR A 101 1.21 2.86 -10.87
CA TYR A 101 2.17 1.73 -10.93
C TYR A 101 1.75 0.57 -11.86
N SER A 102 0.46 0.42 -12.21
CA SER A 102 -0.07 -0.86 -12.73
C SER A 102 -0.45 -0.91 -14.21
N ARG A 103 -0.46 0.21 -14.96
CA ARG A 103 -1.07 0.22 -16.30
C ARG A 103 -0.41 -0.74 -17.30
N ALA A 104 0.93 -0.85 -17.30
CA ALA A 104 1.64 -1.76 -18.20
C ALA A 104 1.57 -3.23 -17.74
N SER A 105 1.75 -3.47 -16.43
CA SER A 105 1.75 -4.82 -15.85
C SER A 105 0.38 -5.49 -15.94
N VAL A 106 -0.70 -4.75 -15.68
CA VAL A 106 -2.07 -5.27 -15.82
C VAL A 106 -2.35 -5.67 -17.27
N VAL A 107 -1.98 -4.85 -18.25
CA VAL A 107 -2.17 -5.18 -19.67
C VAL A 107 -1.39 -6.43 -20.06
N GLN A 108 -0.14 -6.57 -19.62
CA GLN A 108 0.68 -7.75 -19.88
C GLN A 108 0.09 -9.02 -19.26
N ILE A 109 -0.37 -8.96 -18.01
CA ILE A 109 -1.01 -10.10 -17.34
C ILE A 109 -2.35 -10.45 -17.99
N THR A 110 -3.16 -9.45 -18.37
CA THR A 110 -4.41 -9.68 -19.10
C THR A 110 -4.15 -10.39 -20.43
N TRP A 111 -3.17 -9.94 -21.22
CA TRP A 111 -2.80 -10.62 -22.47
C TRP A 111 -2.22 -12.01 -22.23
N ALA A 112 -1.41 -12.20 -21.19
CA ALA A 112 -0.90 -13.51 -20.81
C ALA A 112 -2.03 -14.49 -20.46
N LEU A 113 -3.04 -14.04 -19.71
CA LEU A 113 -4.24 -14.84 -19.38
C LEU A 113 -5.08 -15.16 -20.63
N ILE A 114 -5.25 -14.20 -21.55
CA ILE A 114 -5.94 -14.42 -22.83
C ILE A 114 -5.19 -15.47 -23.67
N LEU A 115 -3.86 -15.33 -23.80
CA LEU A 115 -3.03 -16.27 -24.57
C LEU A 115 -3.01 -17.66 -23.95
N GLU A 116 -2.96 -17.77 -22.62
CA GLU A 116 -3.06 -19.05 -21.92
C GLU A 116 -4.37 -19.76 -22.26
N LEU A 117 -5.50 -19.03 -22.24
CA LEU A 117 -6.82 -19.59 -22.55
C LEU A 117 -6.96 -20.03 -24.02
N CYS A 118 -6.42 -19.24 -24.95
CA CYS A 118 -6.53 -19.52 -26.38
C CYS A 118 -5.59 -20.63 -26.85
N CYS A 119 -4.37 -20.68 -26.31
CA CYS A 119 -3.32 -21.55 -26.81
C CYS A 119 -3.08 -22.78 -25.92
N ALA A 120 -3.70 -22.83 -24.73
CA ALA A 120 -3.48 -23.84 -23.70
C ALA A 120 -1.99 -24.07 -23.44
N MET A 121 -1.23 -22.97 -23.32
CA MET A 121 0.23 -22.98 -23.31
C MET A 121 0.79 -23.83 -22.18
N ASP A 122 0.19 -23.82 -21.00
CA ASP A 122 0.64 -24.65 -19.88
C ASP A 122 0.35 -26.14 -20.10
N GLN A 123 -0.79 -26.49 -20.70
CA GLN A 123 -1.08 -27.88 -21.08
C GLN A 123 -0.07 -28.37 -22.11
N ARG A 124 0.19 -27.56 -23.14
CA ARG A 124 1.13 -27.88 -24.21
C ARG A 124 2.57 -27.98 -23.71
N ARG A 125 2.95 -27.14 -22.75
CA ARG A 125 4.23 -27.22 -22.05
C ARG A 125 4.35 -28.50 -21.22
N ARG A 126 3.28 -28.92 -20.55
CA ARG A 126 3.23 -30.18 -19.80
C ARG A 126 3.33 -31.40 -20.71
N ASP A 127 2.66 -31.39 -21.86
CA ASP A 127 2.70 -32.48 -22.84
C ASP A 127 4.13 -32.65 -23.41
N LEU A 128 4.80 -31.55 -23.78
CA LEU A 128 6.20 -31.57 -24.20
C LEU A 128 7.16 -32.07 -23.10
N ALA A 129 6.93 -31.67 -21.84
CA ALA A 129 7.73 -32.14 -20.71
C ALA A 129 7.48 -33.64 -20.40
N ALA A 130 6.32 -34.17 -20.74
CA ALA A 130 5.98 -35.59 -20.64
C ALA A 130 6.50 -36.43 -21.82
N GLY A 131 7.11 -35.81 -22.83
CA GLY A 131 7.81 -36.49 -23.92
C GLY A 131 6.94 -36.94 -25.10
N SER A 132 5.76 -36.31 -25.31
CA SER A 132 4.94 -36.50 -26.51
C SER A 132 5.32 -35.52 -27.63
#